data_AF-A0A7M7Q1C3-F1
#
_entry.id   AF-A0A7M7Q1C3-F1
#
_cell.length_a   1.000
_cell.length_b   1.000
_cell.length_c   1.000
_cell.angle_alpha   90.00
_cell.angle_beta   90.00
_cell.angle_gamma   90.00
#
_symmetry.space_group_name_H-M   'P 1'
#
loop_
_entity.id
_entity.type
_entity.pdbx_description
1 polymer ?
#
loop_
_entity_poly.entity_id
_entity_poly.type
_entity_poly.pdbx_seq_one_letter_code
_entity_poly.pdbx_strand_id
1 'polypeptide(L)'
;MSAFSIIKLSSTRRRDIMLRVLGVRLLSRLLVLVCSLSLLSLLFLSRCGFNNLDADLVDTSGPATLASNSLLEANQREEETRLEVERLTAEIRTLKLQILQLTGGPPGHGLDTSTMPNSSEIGDCLATRRQIDQAEISQGLSLNNEYELIAFSHFTVSRLYPVDLGLGKRVVEKPIGFKRKDLNEALLKAVDILNRNLTLLGLQQPLNARYSEDDFLEGLYRIEPTTGTQYEMYFRTKNLNKSTAQTSSHSGTGAQSSFTKITLMRPYAPIQFVGMERQQRSREKELIHIILPLSGRTGTFQSFMDKFVKIGLKNDRRVHLTVVYFGTEGLSEARAIMSRVLMTRGSGGTNQNLRLLALNETFSRGKGLRVGAERAWGQGEKDVLLFMCDVDVVFSARFLDRCRWNTAPGRKVYYPIVFSLYNPHVVYTLQGRDVPPETDQLVISRDTGFWRDFGYGMTCQYRSDFLRVRGFDENIVGWGGEDVTLYRKYVKSNIKVIRATDPGIFHIWHPKVCSGGPGQRLSTDQYRACIRSRALNEASHAQLGFLAFREDIASQAMNFKGSTAKKKKPPPKKEKRAKQLAKTQANIREAKVMARTLKDQT
;
A
#
# COMPACT_ATOMS: atom_id res chain seq x y z
N MET A 1 62.56 46.17 33.04
CA MET A 1 62.13 46.52 31.67
C MET A 1 61.41 45.33 31.07
N SER A 2 60.08 45.36 30.97
CA SER A 2 59.30 44.38 30.18
C SER A 2 58.39 45.14 29.22
N ALA A 3 58.63 44.95 27.94
CA ALA A 3 57.99 45.65 26.84
C ALA A 3 56.53 45.19 26.66
N PHE A 4 55.60 46.15 26.54
CA PHE A 4 54.26 45.91 26.04
C PHE A 4 54.30 45.72 24.52
N SER A 5 53.98 44.53 24.03
CA SER A 5 53.83 44.26 22.60
C SER A 5 52.46 44.70 22.08
N ILE A 6 52.46 45.68 21.18
CA ILE A 6 51.30 46.11 20.40
C ILE A 6 51.03 45.04 19.32
N ILE A 7 49.92 44.31 19.44
CA ILE A 7 49.47 43.35 18.42
C ILE A 7 48.84 44.11 17.25
N LYS A 8 49.56 44.19 16.11
CA LYS A 8 49.01 44.62 14.82
C LYS A 8 48.01 43.57 14.31
N LEU A 9 46.72 43.89 14.32
CA LEU A 9 45.67 43.11 13.66
C LEU A 9 45.92 43.01 12.13
N SER A 10 45.85 41.79 11.60
CA SER A 10 46.07 41.49 10.18
C SER A 10 45.01 42.12 9.26
N SER A 11 45.45 42.52 8.06
CA SER A 11 44.67 43.18 7.00
C SER A 11 43.35 42.47 6.67
N THR A 12 43.35 41.13 6.72
CA THR A 12 42.20 40.28 6.38
C THR A 12 41.06 40.41 7.38
N ARG A 13 41.35 40.54 8.69
CA ARG A 13 40.31 40.66 9.73
C ARG A 13 39.64 42.03 9.74
N ARG A 14 40.32 43.09 9.28
CA ARG A 14 39.70 44.42 9.07
C ARG A 14 38.71 44.40 7.90
N ARG A 15 39.01 43.68 6.81
CA ARG A 15 38.11 43.58 5.64
C ARG A 15 36.80 42.89 5.99
N ASP A 16 36.83 41.80 6.76
CA ASP A 16 35.60 41.10 7.18
C ASP A 16 34.71 41.93 8.11
N ILE A 17 35.32 42.69 9.04
CA ILE A 17 34.57 43.61 9.90
C ILE A 17 33.98 44.75 9.06
N MET A 18 34.74 45.31 8.11
CA MET A 18 34.23 46.35 7.22
C MET A 18 33.09 45.84 6.32
N LEU A 19 33.17 44.63 5.78
CA LEU A 19 32.14 43.99 4.96
C LEU A 19 30.86 43.72 5.77
N ARG A 20 30.98 43.26 7.03
CA ARG A 20 29.82 43.10 7.91
C ARG A 20 29.18 44.44 8.28
N VAL A 21 29.97 45.48 8.56
CA VAL A 21 29.45 46.83 8.82
C VAL A 21 28.80 47.43 7.57
N LEU A 22 29.37 47.20 6.37
CA LEU A 22 28.74 47.60 5.10
C LEU A 22 27.44 46.84 4.88
N GLY A 23 27.40 45.54 5.12
CA GLY A 23 26.21 44.70 4.98
C GLY A 23 25.08 45.11 5.92
N VAL A 24 25.40 45.41 7.20
CA VAL A 24 24.41 45.91 8.17
C VAL A 24 23.92 47.30 7.79
N ARG A 25 24.79 48.19 7.30
CA ARG A 25 24.39 49.52 6.81
C ARG A 25 23.53 49.44 5.55
N LEU A 26 23.82 48.50 4.65
CA LEU A 26 23.03 48.27 3.44
C LEU A 26 21.65 47.71 3.81
N LEU A 27 21.59 46.73 4.71
CA LEU A 27 20.33 46.15 5.20
C LEU A 27 19.47 47.20 5.93
N SER A 28 20.09 48.04 6.77
CA SER A 28 19.42 49.15 7.45
C SER A 28 18.88 50.17 6.47
N ARG A 29 19.65 50.57 5.45
CA ARG A 29 19.19 51.48 4.39
C ARG A 29 18.07 50.87 3.55
N LEU A 30 18.13 49.57 3.25
CA LEU A 30 17.09 48.86 2.52
C LEU A 30 15.80 48.77 3.34
N LEU A 31 15.90 48.52 4.64
CA LEU A 31 14.77 48.48 5.55
C LEU A 31 14.10 49.85 5.67
N VAL A 32 14.89 50.92 5.82
CA VAL A 32 14.38 52.30 5.82
C VAL A 32 13.73 52.63 4.48
N LEU A 33 14.32 52.22 3.35
CA LEU A 33 13.74 52.42 2.03
C LEU A 33 12.38 51.70 1.91
N VAL A 34 12.30 50.42 2.29
CA VAL A 34 11.05 49.64 2.26
C VAL A 34 10.00 50.27 3.17
N CYS A 35 10.35 50.61 4.41
CA CYS A 35 9.42 51.28 5.32
C CYS A 35 8.95 52.64 4.78
N SER A 36 9.85 53.43 4.18
CA SER A 36 9.50 54.71 3.58
C SER A 36 8.64 54.58 2.32
N LEU A 37 8.87 53.55 1.49
CA LEU A 37 8.02 53.22 0.34
C LEU A 37 6.65 52.69 0.78
N SER A 38 6.58 51.91 1.86
CA SER A 38 5.31 51.49 2.46
C SER A 38 4.54 52.69 3.04
N LEU A 39 5.22 53.63 3.70
CA LEU A 39 4.60 54.87 4.18
C LEU A 39 4.13 55.77 3.03
N LEU A 40 4.93 55.91 1.97
CA LEU A 40 4.53 56.61 0.74
C LEU A 40 3.37 55.92 0.05
N SER A 41 3.34 54.58 0.01
CA SER A 41 2.22 53.81 -0.51
C SER A 41 0.97 53.99 0.32
N LEU A 42 1.08 54.02 1.66
CA LEU A 42 -0.04 54.30 2.56
C LEU A 42 -0.53 55.75 2.42
N LEU A 43 0.36 56.72 2.21
CA LEU A 43 0.00 58.11 1.95
C LEU A 43 -0.61 58.31 0.56
N PHE A 44 -0.17 57.55 -0.45
CA PHE A 44 -0.82 57.52 -1.76
C PHE A 44 -2.18 56.84 -1.69
N LEU A 45 -2.31 55.75 -0.93
CA LEU A 45 -3.60 55.10 -0.68
C LEU A 45 -4.53 56.00 0.16
N SER A 46 -4.00 56.80 1.09
CA SER A 46 -4.82 57.73 1.87
C SER A 46 -5.21 58.98 1.07
N ARG A 47 -4.38 59.42 0.11
CA ARG A 47 -4.63 60.63 -0.70
C ARG A 47 -5.34 60.35 -2.02
N CYS A 48 -5.22 59.14 -2.58
CA CYS A 48 -5.94 58.69 -3.78
C CYS A 48 -7.11 57.73 -3.48
N GLY A 49 -7.20 57.16 -2.27
CA GLY A 49 -8.19 56.13 -1.91
C GLY A 49 -9.37 56.60 -1.05
N PHE A 50 -9.51 57.89 -0.77
CA PHE A 50 -10.69 58.42 -0.04
C PHE A 50 -11.40 59.61 -0.71
N ASN A 51 -10.91 60.13 -1.84
CA ASN A 51 -11.56 61.26 -2.54
C ASN A 51 -12.38 60.84 -3.77
N ASN A 52 -12.58 59.55 -4.02
CA ASN A 52 -13.25 59.07 -5.24
C ASN A 52 -14.26 57.93 -5.02
N LEU A 53 -14.81 57.84 -3.80
CA LEU A 53 -15.91 56.93 -3.47
C LEU A 53 -17.14 57.64 -2.87
N ASP A 54 -17.12 58.99 -2.82
CA ASP A 54 -18.26 59.83 -2.42
C ASP A 54 -18.86 60.65 -3.58
N ALA A 55 -18.44 60.39 -4.82
CA ALA A 55 -18.99 61.02 -6.02
C ALA A 55 -19.64 59.98 -6.92
N ASP A 56 -20.69 59.30 -6.43
CA ASP A 56 -21.74 58.80 -7.34
C ASP A 56 -23.06 58.35 -6.67
N LEU A 57 -23.39 58.81 -5.45
CA LEU A 57 -24.73 58.60 -4.89
C LEU A 57 -25.20 59.80 -4.07
N VAL A 58 -25.44 60.93 -4.74
CA VAL A 58 -26.43 61.93 -4.31
C VAL A 58 -27.16 62.43 -5.55
N ASP A 59 -28.35 61.89 -5.82
CA ASP A 59 -29.55 62.74 -5.84
C ASP A 59 -30.82 61.88 -5.75
N THR A 60 -31.33 61.69 -4.54
CA THR A 60 -32.78 61.70 -4.26
C THR A 60 -33.00 61.71 -2.74
N SER A 61 -33.42 62.87 -2.27
CA SER A 61 -34.01 63.21 -0.97
C SER A 61 -34.68 62.07 -0.17
N GLY A 62 -34.20 61.81 1.06
CA GLY A 62 -34.87 61.00 2.10
C GLY A 62 -34.18 61.13 3.48
N PRO A 63 -34.90 61.03 4.61
CA PRO A 63 -34.49 61.64 5.89
C PRO A 63 -33.34 60.91 6.60
N ALA A 64 -32.51 61.71 7.28
CA ALA A 64 -31.29 61.36 8.01
C ALA A 64 -31.47 60.46 9.27
N THR A 65 -32.51 59.63 9.32
CA THR A 65 -32.81 58.74 10.46
C THR A 65 -32.37 57.28 10.23
N LEU A 66 -32.16 56.84 8.99
CA LEU A 66 -31.83 55.43 8.68
C LEU A 66 -30.33 55.07 8.81
N ALA A 67 -29.42 55.99 8.49
CA ALA A 67 -27.98 55.73 8.55
C ALA A 67 -27.43 55.68 9.99
N SER A 68 -28.05 56.44 10.91
CA SER A 68 -27.69 56.38 12.34
C SER A 68 -28.15 55.07 12.97
N ASN A 69 -29.32 54.56 12.55
CA ASN A 69 -29.84 53.27 13.01
C ASN A 69 -29.00 52.09 12.51
N SER A 70 -28.53 52.11 11.26
CA SER A 70 -27.71 51.01 10.73
C SER A 70 -26.32 50.92 11.38
N LEU A 71 -25.70 52.05 11.72
CA LEU A 71 -24.44 52.09 12.46
C LEU A 71 -24.63 51.64 13.93
N LEU A 72 -25.76 52.02 14.54
CA LEU A 72 -26.11 51.59 15.89
C LEU A 72 -26.40 50.07 15.94
N GLU A 73 -27.10 49.53 14.94
CA GLU A 73 -27.35 48.08 14.80
C GLU A 73 -26.09 47.27 14.50
N ALA A 74 -25.12 47.85 13.80
CA ALA A 74 -23.82 47.21 13.56
C ALA A 74 -23.00 47.15 14.85
N ASN A 75 -22.94 48.24 15.62
CA ASN A 75 -22.27 48.29 16.91
C ASN A 75 -22.95 47.38 17.96
N GLN A 76 -24.28 47.27 17.93
CA GLN A 76 -25.02 46.34 18.78
C GLN A 76 -24.70 44.88 18.45
N ARG A 77 -24.63 44.51 17.16
CA ARG A 77 -24.24 43.16 16.75
C ARG A 77 -22.79 42.84 17.11
N GLU A 78 -21.88 43.81 17.02
CA GLU A 78 -20.49 43.60 17.44
C GLU A 78 -20.40 43.36 18.95
N GLU A 79 -21.11 44.13 19.76
CA GLU A 79 -21.19 43.90 21.21
C GLU A 79 -21.86 42.56 21.57
N GLU A 80 -22.94 42.18 20.89
CA GLU A 80 -23.58 40.87 21.07
C GLU A 80 -22.62 39.72 20.72
N THR A 81 -21.86 39.83 19.63
CA THR A 81 -20.86 38.81 19.27
C THR A 81 -19.71 38.76 20.29
N ARG A 82 -19.31 39.91 20.85
CA ARG A 82 -18.27 39.97 21.88
C ARG A 82 -18.73 39.30 23.17
N LEU A 83 -19.96 39.57 23.59
CA LEU A 83 -20.59 38.95 24.76
C LEU A 83 -20.77 37.45 24.58
N GLU A 84 -21.16 36.99 23.38
CA GLU A 84 -21.29 35.56 23.09
C GLU A 84 -19.91 34.87 23.08
N VAL A 85 -18.87 35.52 22.57
CA VAL A 85 -17.49 35.02 22.64
C VAL A 85 -17.02 34.91 24.09
N GLU A 86 -17.30 35.90 24.94
CA GLU A 86 -16.98 35.82 26.37
C GLU A 86 -17.77 34.70 27.07
N ARG A 87 -19.06 34.55 26.77
CA ARG A 87 -19.91 33.48 27.29
C ARG A 87 -19.38 32.10 26.90
N LEU A 88 -19.08 31.89 25.63
CA LEU A 88 -18.52 30.64 25.11
C LEU A 88 -17.11 30.39 25.68
N THR A 89 -16.31 31.43 25.90
CA THR A 89 -14.98 31.29 26.53
C THR A 89 -15.10 30.90 27.99
N ALA A 90 -16.07 31.44 28.72
CA ALA A 90 -16.39 31.05 30.08
C ALA A 90 -16.93 29.61 30.13
N GLU A 91 -17.78 29.21 29.19
CA GLU A 91 -18.32 27.86 29.06
C GLU A 91 -17.23 26.83 28.71
N ILE A 92 -16.29 27.17 27.82
CA ILE A 92 -15.10 26.36 27.54
C ILE A 92 -14.22 26.25 28.78
N ARG A 93 -14.09 27.32 29.58
CA ARG A 93 -13.31 27.31 30.83
C ARG A 93 -13.97 26.43 31.89
N THR A 94 -15.29 26.51 32.05
CA THR A 94 -16.04 25.64 32.99
C THR A 94 -16.04 24.19 32.54
N LEU A 95 -16.25 23.91 31.25
CA LEU A 95 -16.14 22.55 30.69
C LEU A 95 -14.72 21.99 30.84
N LYS A 96 -13.68 22.80 30.64
CA LYS A 96 -12.28 22.41 30.92
C LYS A 96 -12.08 22.11 32.41
N LEU A 97 -12.66 22.90 33.31
CA LEU A 97 -12.62 22.65 34.75
C LEU A 97 -13.44 21.41 35.15
N GLN A 98 -14.56 21.13 34.51
CA GLN A 98 -15.36 19.92 34.71
C GLN A 98 -14.60 18.68 34.22
N ILE A 99 -13.95 18.77 33.05
CA ILE A 99 -13.04 17.73 32.56
C ILE A 99 -11.89 17.54 33.56
N LEU A 100 -11.34 18.62 34.10
CA LEU A 100 -10.29 18.57 35.13
C LEU A 100 -10.79 17.92 36.43
N GLN A 101 -12.01 18.22 36.88
CA GLN A 101 -12.63 17.61 38.07
C GLN A 101 -12.98 16.13 37.85
N LEU A 102 -13.43 15.77 36.65
CA LEU A 102 -13.66 14.38 36.23
C LEU A 102 -12.34 13.60 36.04
N THR A 103 -11.21 14.30 35.86
CA THR A 103 -9.86 13.71 35.70
C THR A 103 -8.94 13.92 36.92
N GLY A 104 -9.42 14.56 37.99
CA GLY A 104 -8.70 14.75 39.24
C GLY A 104 -9.29 15.83 40.16
N GLY A 105 -9.99 15.45 41.22
CA GLY A 105 -10.42 16.33 42.31
C GLY A 105 -9.92 15.87 43.70
N PRO A 106 -9.64 16.78 44.67
CA PRO A 106 -9.37 16.44 46.08
C PRO A 106 -10.67 16.20 46.91
N PRO A 107 -10.56 15.67 48.15
CA PRO A 107 -11.47 14.66 48.69
C PRO A 107 -12.63 15.21 49.51
N GLY A 108 -13.82 14.59 49.39
CA GLY A 108 -14.88 14.78 50.37
C GLY A 108 -16.29 14.47 49.89
N HIS A 109 -16.62 13.21 49.58
CA HIS A 109 -17.77 12.48 50.13
C HIS A 109 -17.85 11.10 49.47
N GLY A 110 -17.98 10.06 50.30
CA GLY A 110 -17.76 8.67 49.93
C GLY A 110 -18.78 8.09 48.96
N LEU A 111 -18.26 7.38 47.96
CA LEU A 111 -18.74 6.07 47.51
C LEU A 111 -17.62 5.39 46.69
N ASP A 112 -17.12 4.27 47.20
CA ASP A 112 -16.29 3.23 46.57
C ASP A 112 -15.36 3.63 45.42
N THR A 113 -14.11 3.99 45.77
CA THR A 113 -13.02 4.32 44.83
C THR A 113 -11.97 3.20 44.80
N SER A 114 -12.18 2.21 43.94
CA SER A 114 -11.09 1.54 43.22
C SER A 114 -11.34 1.87 41.74
N THR A 115 -10.75 2.91 41.15
CA THR A 115 -9.41 2.87 40.57
C THR A 115 -9.15 4.29 40.05
N MET A 116 -8.38 5.12 40.77
CA MET A 116 -7.87 6.38 40.20
C MET A 116 -6.59 6.03 39.42
N PRO A 117 -6.44 6.48 38.15
CA PRO A 117 -5.22 6.21 37.40
C PRO A 117 -4.05 6.97 38.03
N ASN A 118 -2.97 6.25 38.33
CA ASN A 118 -1.76 6.83 38.94
C ASN A 118 -1.15 7.93 38.03
N SER A 119 -0.41 8.87 38.62
CA SER A 119 0.33 9.92 37.86
C SER A 119 1.28 9.35 36.80
N SER A 120 1.78 8.12 37.01
CA SER A 120 2.53 7.35 36.03
C SER A 120 1.69 6.97 34.80
N GLU A 121 0.43 6.58 34.99
CA GLU A 121 -0.47 6.17 33.90
C GLU A 121 -0.86 7.35 33.01
N ILE A 122 -0.96 8.56 33.58
CA ILE A 122 -1.18 9.80 32.82
C ILE A 122 0.08 10.14 31.99
N GLY A 123 1.27 10.00 32.58
CA GLY A 123 2.54 10.15 31.87
C GLY A 123 2.70 9.18 30.70
N ASP A 124 2.37 7.91 30.93
CA ASP A 124 2.42 6.84 29.93
C ASP A 124 1.41 7.05 28.81
N CYS A 125 0.21 7.56 29.13
CA CYS A 125 -0.81 7.92 28.15
C CYS A 125 -0.36 9.07 27.25
N LEU A 126 0.24 10.13 27.82
CA LEU A 126 0.79 11.25 27.06
C LEU A 126 1.99 10.83 26.18
N ALA A 127 2.86 9.96 26.70
CA ALA A 127 3.97 9.40 25.92
C ALA A 127 3.46 8.56 24.74
N THR A 128 2.43 7.73 24.99
CA THR A 128 1.76 6.94 23.96
C THR A 128 1.15 7.82 22.87
N ARG A 129 0.48 8.91 23.25
CA ARG A 129 -0.10 9.88 22.30
C ARG A 129 0.97 10.50 21.42
N ARG A 130 2.08 10.98 22.01
CA ARG A 130 3.22 11.54 21.27
C ARG A 130 3.83 10.53 20.30
N GLN A 131 3.95 9.27 20.70
CA GLN A 131 4.48 8.20 19.85
C GLN A 131 3.59 7.94 18.63
N ILE A 132 2.26 8.00 18.80
CA ILE A 132 1.30 7.90 17.69
C ILE A 132 1.38 9.11 16.77
N ASP A 133 1.49 10.32 17.32
CA ASP A 133 1.57 11.55 16.54
C ASP A 133 2.87 11.62 15.71
N GLN A 134 3.96 10.98 16.19
CA GLN A 134 5.22 10.85 15.45
C GLN A 134 5.23 9.74 14.41
N ALA A 135 4.29 8.79 14.48
CA ALA A 135 4.24 7.66 13.57
C ALA A 135 3.69 8.07 12.19
N GLU A 136 4.24 7.48 11.13
CA GLU A 136 3.81 7.71 9.74
C GLU A 136 2.46 7.01 9.46
N ILE A 137 1.39 7.50 10.08
CA ILE A 137 0.07 6.87 10.00
C ILE A 137 -0.86 7.65 9.08
N SER A 138 -1.08 8.93 9.36
CA SER A 138 -2.06 9.78 8.67
C SER A 138 -1.50 10.51 7.44
N GLN A 139 -0.19 10.81 7.45
CA GLN A 139 0.55 11.52 6.42
C GLN A 139 1.92 10.85 6.17
N GLY A 140 2.45 10.98 4.95
CA GLY A 140 3.78 10.47 4.60
C GLY A 140 4.88 11.35 5.18
N LEU A 141 5.96 10.71 5.64
CA LEU A 141 7.17 11.40 6.09
C LEU A 141 8.18 11.42 4.95
N SER A 142 8.85 12.56 4.76
CA SER A 142 9.99 12.63 3.85
C SER A 142 11.16 11.88 4.47
N LEU A 143 11.59 10.80 3.81
CA LEU A 143 12.70 9.96 4.24
C LEU A 143 13.96 10.28 3.42
N ASN A 144 15.14 10.04 3.97
CA ASN A 144 16.40 10.37 3.29
C ASN A 144 16.63 9.48 2.06
N ASN A 145 16.25 8.21 2.16
CA ASN A 145 16.45 7.20 1.12
C ASN A 145 15.44 6.05 1.26
N GLU A 146 15.39 5.19 0.24
CA GLU A 146 14.48 4.04 0.15
C GLU A 146 14.63 3.00 1.25
N TYR A 147 15.77 2.92 1.93
CA TYR A 147 16.06 1.91 2.95
C TYR A 147 15.51 2.27 4.33
N GLU A 148 15.12 3.52 4.54
CA GLU A 148 14.42 3.95 5.76
C GLU A 148 12.94 3.53 5.75
N LEU A 149 12.39 3.22 4.58
CA LEU A 149 11.00 2.81 4.47
C LEU A 149 10.82 1.36 4.91
N ILE A 150 9.99 1.17 5.94
CA ILE A 150 9.59 -0.15 6.41
C ILE A 150 8.29 -0.57 5.71
N ALA A 151 8.38 -1.66 4.95
CA ALA A 151 7.26 -2.20 4.19
C ALA A 151 6.29 -2.98 5.08
N PHE A 152 5.03 -3.03 4.64
CA PHE A 152 3.98 -3.81 5.27
C PHE A 152 4.01 -5.27 4.82
N SER A 153 3.85 -6.16 5.78
CA SER A 153 3.50 -7.55 5.55
C SER A 153 1.99 -7.70 5.46
N HIS A 154 1.51 -8.49 4.49
CA HIS A 154 0.09 -8.74 4.29
C HIS A 154 -0.37 -9.94 5.09
N PHE A 155 -1.58 -9.88 5.64
CA PHE A 155 -2.15 -11.00 6.38
C PHE A 155 -3.66 -11.15 6.18
N THR A 156 -4.10 -12.38 6.39
CA THR A 156 -5.50 -12.77 6.62
C THR A 156 -5.56 -13.53 7.94
N VAL A 157 -6.76 -13.95 8.37
CA VAL A 157 -6.92 -14.76 9.60
C VAL A 157 -6.04 -16.02 9.57
N SER A 158 -5.86 -16.62 8.39
CA SER A 158 -5.22 -17.93 8.24
C SER A 158 -3.83 -17.90 7.62
N ARG A 159 -3.41 -16.78 7.01
CA ARG A 159 -2.15 -16.68 6.27
C ARG A 159 -1.46 -15.36 6.54
N LEU A 160 -0.14 -15.43 6.60
CA LEU A 160 0.78 -14.32 6.71
C LEU A 160 1.73 -14.36 5.52
N TYR A 161 1.88 -13.24 4.83
CA TYR A 161 2.83 -13.03 3.74
C TYR A 161 3.88 -12.02 4.25
N PRO A 162 4.99 -12.50 4.85
CA PRO A 162 5.99 -11.63 5.43
C PRO A 162 6.87 -11.00 4.34
N VAL A 163 7.25 -9.74 4.56
CA VAL A 163 8.35 -9.09 3.81
C VAL A 163 9.67 -9.71 4.25
N ASP A 164 9.94 -9.68 5.56
CA ASP A 164 11.15 -10.25 6.16
C ASP A 164 10.98 -11.73 6.47
N LEU A 165 11.58 -12.58 5.65
CA LEU A 165 11.36 -14.03 5.71
C LEU A 165 12.09 -14.72 6.88
N GLY A 166 12.97 -14.00 7.58
CA GLY A 166 13.85 -14.53 8.62
C GLY A 166 14.69 -15.74 8.14
N LEU A 167 15.15 -16.56 9.08
CA LEU A 167 15.95 -17.76 8.79
C LEU A 167 15.15 -18.85 8.06
N GLY A 168 13.84 -18.94 8.32
CA GLY A 168 12.97 -19.96 7.73
C GLY A 168 12.67 -19.76 6.24
N LYS A 169 12.94 -18.56 5.70
CA LYS A 169 12.69 -18.17 4.30
C LYS A 169 11.27 -18.51 3.82
N ARG A 170 10.28 -18.47 4.72
CA ARG A 170 8.88 -18.82 4.40
C ARG A 170 8.16 -17.62 3.81
N VAL A 171 7.89 -17.67 2.52
CA VAL A 171 7.17 -16.62 1.78
C VAL A 171 5.67 -16.55 2.11
N VAL A 172 5.13 -17.62 2.68
CA VAL A 172 3.79 -17.66 3.26
C VAL A 172 3.82 -18.58 4.48
N GLU A 173 3.19 -18.16 5.57
CA GLU A 173 3.10 -18.96 6.79
C GLU A 173 1.72 -18.85 7.44
N LYS A 174 1.35 -19.86 8.24
CA LYS A 174 0.20 -19.74 9.14
C LYS A 174 0.64 -18.92 10.36
N PRO A 175 -0.13 -17.91 10.81
CA PRO A 175 0.20 -17.21 12.04
C PRO A 175 0.16 -18.21 13.21
N ILE A 176 1.27 -18.33 13.94
CA ILE A 176 1.43 -19.21 15.11
C ILE A 176 2.06 -18.47 16.28
N GLY A 177 1.93 -19.02 17.49
CA GLY A 177 2.55 -18.49 18.70
C GLY A 177 2.21 -17.02 18.95
N PHE A 178 3.24 -16.22 19.21
CA PHE A 178 3.10 -14.78 19.47
C PHE A 178 2.41 -14.04 18.31
N LYS A 179 2.78 -14.30 17.05
CA LYS A 179 2.17 -13.62 15.89
C LYS A 179 0.67 -13.87 15.81
N ARG A 180 0.21 -15.09 16.09
CA ARG A 180 -1.23 -15.41 16.11
C ARG A 180 -1.94 -14.65 17.22
N LYS A 181 -1.37 -14.64 18.42
CA LYS A 181 -1.95 -13.94 19.58
C LYS A 181 -2.07 -12.45 19.28
N ASP A 182 -1.01 -11.85 18.76
CA ASP A 182 -0.94 -10.42 18.46
C ASP A 182 -1.94 -9.99 17.37
N LEU A 183 -1.94 -10.67 16.21
CA LEU A 183 -2.88 -10.37 15.14
C LEU A 183 -4.34 -10.59 15.57
N ASN A 184 -4.60 -11.60 16.40
CA ASN A 184 -5.95 -11.87 16.90
C ASN A 184 -6.40 -10.80 17.91
N GLU A 185 -5.51 -10.34 18.79
CA GLU A 185 -5.82 -9.24 19.70
C GLU A 185 -6.14 -7.94 18.94
N ALA A 186 -5.34 -7.62 17.91
CA ALA A 186 -5.61 -6.49 17.03
C ALA A 186 -6.94 -6.62 16.28
N LEU A 187 -7.24 -7.81 15.75
CA LEU A 187 -8.50 -8.11 15.06
C LEU A 187 -9.71 -7.95 15.99
N LEU A 188 -9.67 -8.54 17.17
CA LEU A 188 -10.75 -8.44 18.17
C LEU A 188 -10.94 -6.99 18.64
N LYS A 189 -9.85 -6.25 18.84
CA LYS A 189 -9.90 -4.83 19.17
C LYS A 189 -10.55 -4.01 18.07
N ALA A 190 -10.24 -4.30 16.80
CA ALA A 190 -10.89 -3.65 15.67
C ALA A 190 -12.39 -3.93 15.60
N VAL A 191 -12.80 -5.18 15.79
CA VAL A 191 -14.22 -5.58 15.82
C VAL A 191 -14.98 -4.88 16.95
N ASP A 192 -14.40 -4.83 18.15
CA ASP A 192 -14.95 -4.11 19.30
C ASP A 192 -15.14 -2.61 18.99
N ILE A 193 -14.13 -1.94 18.44
CA ILE A 193 -14.21 -0.52 18.05
C ILE A 193 -15.31 -0.29 17.00
N LEU A 194 -15.38 -1.14 15.97
CA LEU A 194 -16.40 -1.04 14.92
C LEU A 194 -17.82 -1.17 15.52
N ASN A 195 -18.03 -2.11 16.44
CA ASN A 195 -19.32 -2.32 17.09
C ASN A 195 -19.68 -1.22 18.09
N ARG A 196 -18.70 -0.66 18.82
CA ARG A 196 -18.93 0.51 19.68
C ARG A 196 -19.36 1.73 18.87
N ASN A 197 -18.70 1.98 17.74
CA ASN A 197 -19.06 3.09 16.85
C ASN A 197 -20.49 2.93 16.29
N LEU A 198 -20.90 1.70 15.92
CA LEU A 198 -22.28 1.43 15.54
C LEU A 198 -23.29 1.71 16.66
N THR A 199 -22.93 1.38 17.91
CA THR A 199 -23.78 1.59 19.09
C THR A 199 -23.94 3.09 19.40
N LEU A 200 -22.86 3.87 19.28
CA LEU A 200 -22.87 5.32 19.47
C LEU A 200 -23.74 6.07 18.44
N LEU A 201 -23.97 5.49 17.27
CA LEU A 201 -24.89 6.02 16.26
C LEU A 201 -26.39 5.78 16.59
N GLY A 202 -26.72 5.31 17.80
CA GLY A 202 -28.10 5.22 18.30
C GLY A 202 -28.94 4.11 17.66
N LEU A 203 -28.32 3.20 16.92
CA LEU A 203 -29.03 2.11 16.26
C LEU A 203 -29.11 0.92 17.24
N GLN A 204 -30.25 0.76 17.93
CA GLN A 204 -30.62 -0.53 18.52
C GLN A 204 -30.71 -1.54 17.38
N GLN A 205 -29.72 -2.43 17.25
CA GLN A 205 -29.65 -3.33 16.10
C GLN A 205 -29.66 -4.82 16.47
N PRO A 206 -30.32 -5.63 15.63
CA PRO A 206 -30.30 -7.09 15.75
C PRO A 206 -28.87 -7.64 15.62
N LEU A 207 -28.60 -8.81 16.22
CA LEU A 207 -27.26 -9.45 16.26
C LEU A 207 -26.56 -9.49 14.89
N ASN A 208 -27.32 -9.67 13.80
CA ASN A 208 -26.79 -9.79 12.43
C ASN A 208 -26.11 -8.53 11.89
N ALA A 209 -26.28 -7.38 12.55
CA ALA A 209 -25.69 -6.12 12.12
C ALA A 209 -24.36 -5.77 12.81
N ARG A 210 -23.93 -6.57 13.80
CA ARG A 210 -22.62 -6.40 14.46
C ARG A 210 -21.50 -7.00 13.62
N TYR A 211 -20.38 -6.30 13.50
CA TYR A 211 -19.17 -6.83 12.89
C TYR A 211 -18.67 -8.07 13.67
N SER A 212 -18.22 -9.09 12.94
CA SER A 212 -17.53 -10.27 13.47
C SER A 212 -16.21 -10.49 12.73
N GLU A 213 -15.45 -11.53 13.14
CA GLU A 213 -14.24 -11.95 12.43
C GLU A 213 -14.51 -12.35 10.97
N ASP A 214 -15.72 -12.83 10.65
CA ASP A 214 -16.10 -13.22 9.28
C ASP A 214 -16.20 -12.02 8.32
N ASP A 215 -16.40 -10.81 8.87
CA ASP A 215 -16.42 -9.58 8.09
C ASP A 215 -15.00 -9.08 7.75
N PHE A 216 -13.96 -9.61 8.40
CA PHE A 216 -12.58 -9.26 8.12
C PHE A 216 -12.14 -9.82 6.76
N LEU A 217 -11.66 -8.93 5.89
CA LEU A 217 -11.21 -9.28 4.55
C LEU A 217 -9.72 -9.62 4.57
N GLU A 218 -8.91 -8.67 5.02
CA GLU A 218 -7.46 -8.74 5.04
C GLU A 218 -6.87 -7.54 5.80
N GLY A 219 -5.59 -7.63 6.12
CA GLY A 219 -4.87 -6.55 6.76
C GLY A 219 -3.42 -6.42 6.29
N LEU A 220 -2.86 -5.27 6.59
CA LEU A 220 -1.44 -4.95 6.45
C LEU A 220 -0.90 -4.64 7.84
N TYR A 221 0.30 -5.10 8.16
CA TYR A 221 0.99 -4.67 9.37
C TYR A 221 2.47 -4.42 9.10
N ARG A 222 3.07 -3.53 9.89
CA ARG A 222 4.52 -3.32 9.92
C ARG A 222 4.96 -3.01 11.34
N ILE A 223 6.20 -3.33 11.65
CA ILE A 223 6.80 -3.06 12.96
C ILE A 223 7.90 -2.02 12.75
N GLU A 224 7.68 -0.83 13.29
CA GLU A 224 8.66 0.25 13.30
C GLU A 224 9.42 0.25 14.64
N PRO A 225 10.76 0.20 14.64
CA PRO A 225 11.55 0.16 15.87
C PRO A 225 11.34 1.37 16.80
N THR A 226 10.91 2.51 16.26
CA THR A 226 10.73 3.75 17.04
C THR A 226 9.30 3.92 17.56
N THR A 227 8.28 3.46 16.83
CA THR A 227 6.88 3.77 17.12
C THR A 227 6.06 2.55 17.53
N GLY A 228 6.47 1.32 17.18
CA GLY A 228 5.76 0.08 17.48
C GLY A 228 5.12 -0.56 16.24
N THR A 229 4.05 -1.31 16.43
CA THR A 229 3.38 -2.06 15.36
C THR A 229 2.14 -1.34 14.85
N GLN A 230 2.08 -1.07 13.55
CA GLN A 230 0.94 -0.49 12.88
C GLN A 230 0.11 -1.58 12.20
N TYR A 231 -1.22 -1.47 12.28
CA TYR A 231 -2.15 -2.35 11.58
C TYR A 231 -3.15 -1.53 10.75
N GLU A 232 -3.30 -1.89 9.48
CA GLU A 232 -4.36 -1.41 8.60
C GLU A 232 -5.25 -2.59 8.21
N MET A 233 -6.48 -2.63 8.71
CA MET A 233 -7.40 -3.75 8.54
C MET A 233 -8.63 -3.35 7.75
N TYR A 234 -9.04 -4.22 6.82
CA TYR A 234 -10.14 -4.00 5.89
C TYR A 234 -11.29 -4.95 6.21
N PHE A 235 -12.48 -4.39 6.46
CA PHE A 235 -13.70 -5.14 6.77
C PHE A 235 -14.75 -4.91 5.71
N ARG A 236 -15.60 -5.90 5.44
CA ARG A 236 -16.80 -5.72 4.61
C ARG A 236 -17.74 -4.75 5.32
N THR A 237 -18.12 -3.65 4.65
CA THR A 237 -19.06 -2.70 5.25
C THR A 237 -20.45 -3.32 5.39
N LYS A 238 -21.00 -3.33 6.61
CA LYS A 238 -22.40 -3.72 6.83
C LYS A 238 -23.35 -2.60 6.41
N ASN A 239 -24.37 -2.94 5.63
CA ASN A 239 -25.42 -2.01 5.22
C ASN A 239 -26.51 -1.96 6.29
N LEU A 240 -26.53 -0.87 7.05
CA LEU A 240 -27.44 -0.67 8.19
C LEU A 240 -28.91 -0.43 7.76
N ASN A 241 -29.17 -0.23 6.46
CA ASN A 241 -30.50 0.17 5.94
C ASN A 241 -31.24 -0.94 5.16
N LYS A 242 -30.74 -2.18 5.13
CA LYS A 242 -31.45 -3.31 4.49
C LYS A 242 -31.85 -4.34 5.55
N SER A 243 -32.91 -4.04 6.30
CA SER A 243 -33.58 -5.00 7.19
C SER A 243 -34.45 -6.02 6.44
N THR A 244 -34.51 -6.00 5.11
CA THR A 244 -35.30 -6.93 4.30
C THR A 244 -34.53 -7.36 3.06
N ALA A 245 -33.65 -8.35 3.20
CA ALA A 245 -33.30 -9.25 2.11
C ALA A 245 -32.80 -10.56 2.72
N GLN A 246 -33.75 -11.47 2.93
CA GLN A 246 -33.50 -12.87 3.24
C GLN A 246 -32.57 -13.50 2.19
N THR A 247 -31.71 -14.40 2.68
CA THR A 247 -31.22 -15.61 1.99
C THR A 247 -30.92 -15.48 0.48
N SER A 248 -29.67 -15.19 0.16
CA SER A 248 -29.05 -15.73 -1.06
C SER A 248 -27.64 -16.22 -0.76
N SER A 249 -27.58 -17.31 0.00
CA SER A 249 -26.52 -18.30 -0.13
C SER A 249 -26.63 -18.96 -1.50
N HIS A 250 -26.21 -18.26 -2.56
CA HIS A 250 -25.88 -18.88 -3.86
C HIS A 250 -24.72 -18.13 -4.49
N SER A 251 -23.70 -18.91 -4.81
CA SER A 251 -22.54 -18.59 -5.64
C SER A 251 -22.90 -17.77 -6.88
N GLY A 252 -22.15 -16.67 -7.14
CA GLY A 252 -22.09 -16.06 -8.47
C GLY A 252 -22.14 -14.53 -8.48
N THR A 253 -21.09 -13.93 -9.03
CA THR A 253 -21.09 -12.61 -9.70
C THR A 253 -21.44 -11.35 -8.89
N GLY A 254 -20.41 -10.70 -8.35
CA GLY A 254 -20.25 -9.25 -8.52
C GLY A 254 -21.01 -8.30 -7.58
N ALA A 255 -21.37 -8.71 -6.37
CA ALA A 255 -21.82 -7.74 -5.35
C ALA A 255 -20.63 -6.85 -4.93
N GLN A 256 -20.65 -5.58 -5.33
CA GLN A 256 -19.67 -4.56 -4.92
C GLN A 256 -19.61 -4.49 -3.39
N SER A 257 -18.62 -5.14 -2.77
CA SER A 257 -18.43 -5.04 -1.32
C SER A 257 -17.71 -3.74 -1.02
N SER A 258 -18.45 -2.74 -0.56
CA SER A 258 -17.86 -1.60 0.16
C SER A 258 -17.03 -2.12 1.32
N PHE A 259 -15.95 -1.41 1.65
CA PHE A 259 -15.10 -1.74 2.77
C PHE A 259 -15.01 -0.61 3.80
N THR A 260 -14.77 -1.00 5.04
CA THR A 260 -14.42 -0.12 6.14
C THR A 260 -12.98 -0.43 6.52
N LYS A 261 -12.09 0.56 6.41
CA LYS A 261 -10.71 0.46 6.88
C LYS A 261 -10.64 0.94 8.32
N ILE A 262 -9.96 0.20 9.17
CA ILE A 262 -9.59 0.61 10.51
C ILE A 262 -8.07 0.58 10.66
N THR A 263 -7.54 1.64 11.25
CA THR A 263 -6.11 1.80 11.51
C THR A 263 -5.88 1.78 13.00
N LEU A 264 -5.10 0.79 13.45
CA LEU A 264 -4.70 0.63 14.84
C LEU A 264 -3.19 0.77 14.96
N MET A 265 -2.74 1.20 16.13
CA MET A 265 -1.33 1.24 16.48
C MET A 265 -1.14 0.52 17.81
N ARG A 266 -0.22 -0.43 17.87
CA ARG A 266 0.33 -0.95 19.12
C ARG A 266 1.68 -0.26 19.33
N PRO A 267 1.74 0.83 20.12
CA PRO A 267 3.01 1.34 20.59
C PRO A 267 3.70 0.30 21.47
N TYR A 268 4.78 0.63 22.18
CA TYR A 268 5.33 -0.28 23.21
C TYR A 268 4.43 -0.33 24.46
N ALA A 269 3.11 -0.37 24.24
CA ALA A 269 1.98 -0.26 25.16
C ALA A 269 0.72 -0.91 24.50
N PRO A 270 -0.45 -0.95 25.18
CA PRO A 270 -1.67 -1.54 24.62
C PRO A 270 -2.14 -0.89 23.31
N ILE A 271 -2.85 -1.66 22.48
CA ILE A 271 -3.35 -1.21 21.17
C ILE A 271 -4.28 0.00 21.30
N GLN A 272 -3.94 1.04 20.54
CA GLN A 272 -4.68 2.29 20.41
C GLN A 272 -5.38 2.37 19.05
N PHE A 273 -6.56 2.98 19.07
CA PHE A 273 -7.29 3.34 17.86
C PHE A 273 -6.71 4.62 17.27
N VAL A 274 -6.45 4.63 15.95
CA VAL A 274 -5.92 5.82 15.26
C VAL A 274 -6.95 6.42 14.32
N GLY A 275 -7.62 5.61 13.52
CA GLY A 275 -8.57 6.14 12.55
C GLY A 275 -9.45 5.09 11.90
N MET A 276 -10.58 5.54 11.38
CA MET A 276 -11.54 4.73 10.63
C MET A 276 -11.90 5.46 9.34
N GLU A 277 -11.74 4.79 8.21
CA GLU A 277 -12.10 5.29 6.89
C GLU A 277 -13.19 4.37 6.32
N ARG A 278 -14.42 4.86 6.22
CA ARG A 278 -15.47 4.14 5.52
C ARG A 278 -15.47 4.54 4.07
N GLN A 279 -15.32 3.59 3.15
CA GLN A 279 -15.42 3.90 1.73
C GLN A 279 -16.80 4.51 1.46
N GLN A 280 -16.84 5.77 1.03
CA GLN A 280 -18.08 6.42 0.63
C GLN A 280 -18.72 5.61 -0.49
N ARG A 281 -20.05 5.53 -0.47
CA ARG A 281 -20.86 4.81 -1.46
C ARG A 281 -20.82 5.54 -2.82
N SER A 282 -19.67 5.56 -3.47
CA SER A 282 -19.69 5.67 -4.94
C SER A 282 -20.43 4.45 -5.46
N ARG A 283 -21.40 4.66 -6.35
CA ARG A 283 -22.12 3.56 -7.02
C ARG A 283 -21.19 2.69 -7.86
N GLU A 284 -19.97 3.17 -8.12
CA GLU A 284 -19.03 2.53 -9.03
C GLU A 284 -17.61 2.56 -8.46
N LYS A 285 -16.83 1.50 -8.69
CA LYS A 285 -15.41 1.48 -8.34
C LYS A 285 -14.67 2.56 -9.11
N GLU A 286 -13.65 3.15 -8.47
CA GLU A 286 -12.72 4.05 -9.16
C GLU A 286 -12.12 3.34 -10.38
N LEU A 287 -12.04 4.04 -11.51
CA LEU A 287 -11.53 3.48 -12.76
C LEU A 287 -10.00 3.40 -12.69
N ILE A 288 -9.42 2.24 -13.03
CA ILE A 288 -7.95 2.08 -13.09
C ILE A 288 -7.49 2.13 -14.55
N HIS A 289 -6.57 3.03 -14.87
CA HIS A 289 -5.89 3.09 -16.16
C HIS A 289 -4.59 2.30 -16.10
N ILE A 290 -4.61 1.10 -16.68
CA ILE A 290 -3.45 0.25 -16.82
C ILE A 290 -2.63 0.71 -18.02
N ILE A 291 -1.36 1.00 -17.79
CA ILE A 291 -0.41 1.39 -18.83
C ILE A 291 0.59 0.24 -19.02
N LEU A 292 0.68 -0.24 -20.26
CA LEU A 292 1.51 -1.38 -20.65
C LEU A 292 2.48 -0.98 -21.78
N PRO A 293 3.75 -0.69 -21.49
CA PRO A 293 4.79 -0.56 -22.51
C PRO A 293 5.08 -1.92 -23.16
N LEU A 294 5.20 -1.96 -24.49
CA LEU A 294 5.42 -3.21 -25.24
C LEU A 294 6.36 -2.97 -26.43
N SER A 295 7.22 -3.94 -26.71
CA SER A 295 7.98 -4.04 -27.95
C SER A 295 8.21 -5.52 -28.27
N GLY A 296 7.89 -5.95 -29.48
CA GLY A 296 7.84 -7.37 -29.84
C GLY A 296 6.97 -8.17 -28.88
N ARG A 297 7.44 -9.37 -28.50
CA ARG A 297 6.84 -10.25 -27.45
C ARG A 297 5.33 -10.47 -27.61
N THR A 298 4.86 -10.53 -28.85
CA THR A 298 3.44 -10.63 -29.20
C THR A 298 2.77 -11.88 -28.63
N GLY A 299 3.50 -13.01 -28.54
CA GLY A 299 3.02 -14.22 -27.87
C GLY A 299 2.76 -14.04 -26.36
N THR A 300 3.65 -13.36 -25.65
CA THR A 300 3.44 -13.00 -24.24
C THR A 300 2.27 -12.02 -24.11
N PHE A 301 2.17 -11.06 -25.04
CA PHE A 301 1.06 -10.11 -25.07
C PHE A 301 -0.30 -10.77 -25.31
N GLN A 302 -0.40 -11.78 -26.20
CA GLN A 302 -1.61 -12.58 -26.36
C GLN A 302 -2.01 -13.24 -25.02
N SER A 303 -1.05 -13.88 -24.35
CA SER A 303 -1.26 -14.53 -23.05
C SER A 303 -1.67 -13.55 -21.96
N PHE A 304 -1.15 -12.31 -21.99
CA PHE A 304 -1.60 -11.22 -21.12
C PHE A 304 -3.03 -10.82 -21.43
N MET A 305 -3.38 -10.60 -22.70
CA MET A 305 -4.71 -10.19 -23.12
C MET A 305 -5.78 -11.23 -22.77
N ASP A 306 -5.50 -12.52 -22.89
CA ASP A 306 -6.42 -13.59 -22.51
C ASP A 306 -6.77 -13.55 -21.01
N LYS A 307 -5.79 -13.23 -20.16
CA LYS A 307 -5.97 -13.05 -18.72
C LYS A 307 -6.67 -11.72 -18.42
N PHE A 308 -6.29 -10.65 -19.11
CA PHE A 308 -6.89 -9.32 -18.95
C PHE A 308 -8.39 -9.32 -19.30
N VAL A 309 -8.81 -10.05 -20.33
CA VAL A 309 -10.24 -10.21 -20.65
C VAL A 309 -10.99 -10.84 -19.48
N LYS A 310 -10.46 -11.92 -18.91
CA LYS A 310 -11.11 -12.64 -17.79
C LYS A 310 -11.15 -11.79 -16.51
N ILE A 311 -10.04 -11.13 -16.17
CA ILE A 311 -9.86 -10.48 -14.88
C ILE A 311 -10.26 -9.00 -14.92
N GLY A 312 -9.74 -8.26 -15.90
CA GLY A 312 -10.02 -6.84 -16.08
C GLY A 312 -11.42 -6.61 -16.64
N LEU A 313 -11.72 -7.16 -17.82
CA LEU A 313 -12.95 -6.81 -18.54
C LEU A 313 -14.20 -7.53 -18.04
N LYS A 314 -14.10 -8.80 -17.63
CA LYS A 314 -15.25 -9.60 -17.16
C LYS A 314 -15.49 -9.50 -15.65
N ASN A 315 -14.44 -9.62 -14.85
CA ASN A 315 -14.55 -9.67 -13.39
C ASN A 315 -14.58 -8.27 -12.76
N ASP A 316 -13.54 -7.44 -12.96
CA ASP A 316 -13.48 -6.10 -12.35
C ASP A 316 -14.36 -5.06 -13.06
N ARG A 317 -14.36 -5.06 -14.40
CA ARG A 317 -15.13 -4.19 -15.30
C ARG A 317 -14.81 -2.69 -15.21
N ARG A 318 -13.92 -2.27 -14.31
CA ARG A 318 -13.57 -0.86 -14.03
C ARG A 318 -12.10 -0.62 -14.28
N VAL A 319 -11.65 -1.03 -15.47
CA VAL A 319 -10.29 -0.85 -15.96
C VAL A 319 -10.27 -0.37 -17.40
N HIS A 320 -9.30 0.48 -17.73
CA HIS A 320 -8.88 0.77 -19.09
C HIS A 320 -7.46 0.25 -19.30
N LEU A 321 -7.16 -0.22 -20.50
CA LEU A 321 -5.82 -0.64 -20.90
C LEU A 321 -5.32 0.26 -22.03
N THR A 322 -4.17 0.90 -21.79
CA THR A 322 -3.40 1.62 -22.80
C THR A 322 -2.10 0.85 -23.05
N VAL A 323 -1.98 0.25 -24.22
CA VAL A 323 -0.75 -0.39 -24.70
C VAL A 323 0.08 0.66 -25.43
N VAL A 324 1.30 0.90 -24.96
CA VAL A 324 2.25 1.81 -25.61
C VAL A 324 3.30 0.96 -26.33
N TYR A 325 3.12 0.83 -27.64
CA TYR A 325 3.92 -0.05 -28.49
C TYR A 325 5.11 0.69 -29.11
N PHE A 326 6.30 0.10 -29.03
CA PHE A 326 7.54 0.65 -29.58
C PHE A 326 8.02 -0.16 -30.79
N GLY A 327 8.31 0.55 -31.87
CA GLY A 327 8.81 -0.01 -33.12
C GLY A 327 7.71 -0.53 -34.04
N THR A 328 8.11 -1.03 -35.20
CA THR A 328 7.22 -1.57 -36.24
C THR A 328 7.12 -3.09 -36.21
N GLU A 329 8.18 -3.76 -35.77
CA GLU A 329 8.23 -5.22 -35.63
C GLU A 329 7.15 -5.69 -34.63
N GLY A 330 6.30 -6.63 -35.04
CA GLY A 330 5.20 -7.17 -34.22
C GLY A 330 4.00 -6.23 -34.00
N LEU A 331 4.04 -4.97 -34.49
CA LEU A 331 2.96 -4.00 -34.27
C LEU A 331 1.65 -4.45 -34.93
N SER A 332 1.72 -5.04 -36.12
CA SER A 332 0.55 -5.59 -36.84
C SER A 332 -0.10 -6.73 -36.05
N GLU A 333 0.70 -7.63 -35.49
CA GLU A 333 0.23 -8.73 -34.64
C GLU A 333 -0.39 -8.19 -33.35
N ALA A 334 0.26 -7.26 -32.66
CA ALA A 334 -0.29 -6.64 -31.44
C ALA A 334 -1.65 -5.96 -31.72
N ARG A 335 -1.77 -5.28 -32.87
CA ARG A 335 -3.04 -4.70 -33.34
C ARG A 335 -4.08 -5.80 -33.58
N ALA A 336 -3.72 -6.89 -34.25
CA ALA A 336 -4.63 -8.01 -34.50
C ALA A 336 -5.11 -8.68 -33.21
N ILE A 337 -4.23 -8.84 -32.20
CA ILE A 337 -4.59 -9.36 -30.86
C ILE A 337 -5.65 -8.46 -30.22
N MET A 338 -5.44 -7.14 -30.20
CA MET A 338 -6.42 -6.20 -29.64
C MET A 338 -7.73 -6.19 -30.45
N SER A 339 -7.65 -6.19 -31.78
CA SER A 339 -8.83 -6.26 -32.66
C SER A 339 -9.66 -7.52 -32.41
N ARG A 340 -9.02 -8.67 -32.18
CA ARG A 340 -9.72 -9.92 -31.84
C ARG A 340 -10.54 -9.77 -30.56
N VAL A 341 -9.99 -9.13 -29.53
CA VAL A 341 -10.71 -8.86 -28.27
C VAL A 341 -11.91 -7.95 -28.52
N LEU A 342 -11.76 -6.90 -29.35
CA LEU A 342 -12.84 -5.98 -29.70
C LEU A 342 -13.96 -6.64 -30.52
N MET A 343 -13.63 -7.57 -31.41
CA MET A 343 -14.59 -8.28 -32.27
C MET A 343 -15.29 -9.46 -31.57
N THR A 344 -14.67 -10.02 -30.52
CA THR A 344 -15.22 -11.18 -29.80
C THR A 344 -16.42 -10.76 -28.95
N ARG A 345 -17.61 -11.24 -29.30
CA ARG A 345 -18.84 -10.98 -28.53
C ARG A 345 -18.69 -11.46 -27.08
N GLY A 346 -19.08 -10.60 -26.14
CA GLY A 346 -19.01 -10.91 -24.71
C GLY A 346 -17.60 -10.88 -24.10
N SER A 347 -16.58 -10.36 -24.81
CA SER A 347 -15.26 -10.09 -24.23
C SER A 347 -15.27 -8.94 -23.22
N GLY A 348 -16.19 -7.98 -23.40
CA GLY A 348 -16.24 -6.71 -22.66
C GLY A 348 -15.26 -5.64 -23.17
N GLY A 349 -14.48 -5.93 -24.23
CA GLY A 349 -13.56 -4.99 -24.83
C GLY A 349 -14.26 -4.04 -25.79
N THR A 350 -13.95 -2.75 -25.70
CA THR A 350 -14.47 -1.70 -26.57
C THR A 350 -13.36 -0.70 -26.92
N ASN A 351 -13.56 0.12 -27.94
CA ASN A 351 -12.67 1.24 -28.24
C ASN A 351 -12.67 2.32 -27.14
N GLN A 352 -13.52 2.19 -26.12
CA GLN A 352 -13.59 3.08 -24.96
C GLN A 352 -12.77 2.60 -23.76
N ASN A 353 -12.33 1.33 -23.74
CA ASN A 353 -11.54 0.77 -22.64
C ASN A 353 -10.23 0.11 -23.09
N LEU A 354 -9.98 -0.03 -24.39
CA LEU A 354 -8.73 -0.52 -24.97
C LEU A 354 -8.15 0.52 -25.94
N ARG A 355 -6.86 0.86 -25.77
CA ARG A 355 -6.15 1.81 -26.64
C ARG A 355 -4.74 1.32 -26.95
N LEU A 356 -4.35 1.48 -28.21
CA LEU A 356 -2.98 1.23 -28.68
C LEU A 356 -2.34 2.56 -29.09
N LEU A 357 -1.20 2.89 -28.50
CA LEU A 357 -0.36 4.03 -28.83
C LEU A 357 0.93 3.51 -29.46
N ALA A 358 1.07 3.65 -30.78
CA ALA A 358 2.30 3.24 -31.47
C ALA A 358 3.32 4.39 -31.51
N LEU A 359 4.55 4.10 -31.12
CA LEU A 359 5.70 4.98 -31.13
C LEU A 359 6.78 4.39 -32.05
N ASN A 360 7.21 5.14 -33.06
CA ASN A 360 8.28 4.71 -33.97
C ASN A 360 9.65 5.04 -33.37
N GLU A 361 9.97 4.41 -32.24
CA GLU A 361 11.20 4.63 -31.49
C GLU A 361 11.71 3.32 -30.89
N THR A 362 12.95 3.31 -30.42
CA THR A 362 13.50 2.20 -29.64
C THR A 362 12.80 2.09 -28.29
N PHE A 363 12.66 0.86 -27.79
CA PHE A 363 11.95 0.62 -26.54
C PHE A 363 12.63 1.32 -25.36
N SER A 364 11.83 2.09 -24.61
CA SER A 364 12.18 2.63 -23.30
C SER A 364 10.98 2.47 -22.39
N ARG A 365 11.14 1.70 -21.31
CA ARG A 365 10.05 1.38 -20.38
C ARG A 365 9.53 2.65 -19.70
N GLY A 366 10.43 3.46 -19.15
CA GLY A 366 10.09 4.73 -18.48
C GLY A 366 9.37 5.70 -19.41
N LYS A 367 9.84 5.83 -20.67
CA LYS A 367 9.17 6.67 -21.68
C LYS A 367 7.77 6.15 -22.01
N GLY A 368 7.61 4.84 -22.18
CA GLY A 368 6.32 4.22 -22.46
C GLY A 368 5.29 4.48 -21.36
N LEU A 369 5.69 4.29 -20.11
CA LEU A 369 4.85 4.56 -18.94
C LEU A 369 4.48 6.05 -18.84
N ARG A 370 5.44 6.95 -19.08
CA ARG A 370 5.19 8.40 -19.11
C ARG A 370 4.18 8.79 -20.18
N VAL A 371 4.40 8.37 -21.43
CA VAL A 371 3.50 8.68 -22.55
C VAL A 371 2.09 8.17 -22.27
N GLY A 372 1.96 6.97 -21.71
CA GLY A 372 0.66 6.43 -21.30
C GLY A 372 -0.01 7.22 -20.18
N ALA A 373 0.76 7.75 -19.22
CA ALA A 373 0.26 8.57 -18.12
C ALA A 373 -0.16 9.97 -18.58
N GLU A 374 0.62 10.60 -19.45
CA GLU A 374 0.33 11.93 -20.00
C GLU A 374 -0.89 11.90 -20.91
N ARG A 375 -0.99 10.85 -21.76
CA ARG A 375 -2.09 10.62 -22.70
C ARG A 375 -3.18 9.73 -22.11
N ALA A 376 -3.32 9.69 -20.79
CA ALA A 376 -4.37 8.95 -20.11
C ALA A 376 -5.76 9.36 -20.63
N TRP A 377 -6.74 8.46 -20.48
CA TRP A 377 -8.09 8.68 -21.01
C TRP A 377 -8.76 9.89 -20.34
N GLY A 378 -9.53 10.65 -21.12
CA GLY A 378 -10.18 11.89 -20.70
C GLY A 378 -9.25 13.09 -20.85
N GLN A 379 -9.62 14.03 -21.72
CA GLN A 379 -8.90 15.30 -21.83
C GLN A 379 -9.13 16.12 -20.55
N GLY A 380 -8.14 16.13 -19.66
CA GLY A 380 -7.82 17.28 -18.81
C GLY A 380 -8.57 17.52 -17.49
N GLU A 381 -9.80 17.04 -17.26
CA GLU A 381 -10.57 17.57 -16.11
C GLU A 381 -10.54 16.76 -14.81
N LYS A 382 -10.42 15.43 -14.86
CA LYS A 382 -10.43 14.58 -13.65
C LYS A 382 -9.13 13.79 -13.52
N ASP A 383 -8.57 13.79 -12.31
CA ASP A 383 -7.40 12.98 -11.98
C ASP A 383 -7.74 11.48 -12.07
N VAL A 384 -6.76 10.67 -12.47
CA VAL A 384 -6.95 9.25 -12.83
C VAL A 384 -5.99 8.37 -12.03
N LEU A 385 -6.50 7.22 -11.57
CA LEU A 385 -5.69 6.20 -10.93
C LEU A 385 -4.98 5.36 -11.99
N LEU A 386 -3.65 5.44 -12.01
CA LEU A 386 -2.79 4.70 -12.94
C LEU A 386 -2.31 3.41 -12.29
N PHE A 387 -2.23 2.34 -13.08
CA PHE A 387 -1.46 1.14 -12.75
C PHE A 387 -0.37 0.92 -13.80
N MET A 388 0.89 1.03 -13.39
CA MET A 388 2.04 0.75 -14.24
C MET A 388 2.30 -0.76 -14.26
N CYS A 389 2.20 -1.37 -15.44
CA CYS A 389 2.20 -2.83 -15.59
C CYS A 389 3.17 -3.27 -16.68
N ASP A 390 3.78 -4.44 -16.48
CA ASP A 390 4.58 -5.12 -17.50
C ASP A 390 3.77 -6.27 -18.12
N VAL A 391 4.17 -6.72 -19.30
CA VAL A 391 3.47 -7.79 -20.04
C VAL A 391 3.57 -9.17 -19.37
N ASP A 392 4.59 -9.37 -18.54
CA ASP A 392 4.81 -10.60 -17.76
C ASP A 392 4.12 -10.59 -16.39
N VAL A 393 3.29 -9.60 -16.11
CA VAL A 393 2.57 -9.51 -14.85
C VAL A 393 1.20 -10.15 -14.97
N VAL A 394 0.87 -11.02 -14.03
CA VAL A 394 -0.48 -11.55 -13.82
C VAL A 394 -1.03 -10.99 -12.52
N PHE A 395 -2.19 -10.38 -12.58
CA PHE A 395 -2.85 -9.80 -11.41
C PHE A 395 -4.29 -10.27 -11.29
N SER A 396 -4.82 -10.27 -10.07
CA SER A 396 -6.20 -10.64 -9.73
C SER A 396 -7.11 -9.40 -9.61
N ALA A 397 -8.43 -9.61 -9.62
CA ALA A 397 -9.37 -8.52 -9.31
C ALA A 397 -9.19 -7.97 -7.89
N ARG A 398 -8.74 -8.82 -6.94
CA ARG A 398 -8.42 -8.40 -5.57
C ARG A 398 -7.21 -7.48 -5.50
N PHE A 399 -6.21 -7.69 -6.35
CA PHE A 399 -5.11 -6.74 -6.49
C PHE A 399 -5.60 -5.37 -6.96
N LEU A 400 -6.50 -5.31 -7.95
CA LEU A 400 -7.08 -4.06 -8.43
C LEU A 400 -7.87 -3.33 -7.32
N ASP A 401 -8.57 -4.07 -6.47
CA ASP A 401 -9.22 -3.50 -5.29
C ASP A 401 -8.18 -2.91 -4.31
N ARG A 402 -7.10 -3.62 -4.02
CA ARG A 402 -6.01 -3.10 -3.16
C ARG A 402 -5.32 -1.88 -3.74
N CYS A 403 -5.18 -1.78 -5.06
CA CYS A 403 -4.73 -0.55 -5.70
C CYS A 403 -5.63 0.62 -5.31
N ARG A 404 -6.96 0.47 -5.42
CA ARG A 404 -7.91 1.53 -5.02
C ARG A 404 -7.85 1.84 -3.52
N TRP A 405 -7.69 0.83 -2.67
CA TRP A 405 -7.71 0.99 -1.21
C TRP A 405 -6.48 1.71 -0.68
N ASN A 406 -5.33 1.46 -1.32
CA ASN A 406 -4.02 1.92 -0.86
C ASN A 406 -3.51 3.16 -1.63
N THR A 407 -4.31 3.74 -2.53
CA THR A 407 -3.97 5.00 -3.23
C THR A 407 -4.97 6.09 -2.92
N ALA A 408 -4.49 7.33 -2.80
CA ALA A 408 -5.33 8.51 -2.65
C ALA A 408 -4.59 9.74 -3.21
N PRO A 409 -5.24 10.59 -4.03
CA PRO A 409 -4.59 11.75 -4.62
C PRO A 409 -4.00 12.65 -3.54
N GLY A 410 -2.77 13.13 -3.72
CA GLY A 410 -2.11 14.01 -2.76
C GLY A 410 -1.59 13.31 -1.49
N ARG A 411 -1.97 12.04 -1.24
CA ARG A 411 -1.85 11.42 0.09
C ARG A 411 -1.14 10.08 0.12
N LYS A 412 -1.51 9.15 -0.77
CA LYS A 412 -1.02 7.75 -0.73
C LYS A 412 -0.69 7.24 -2.11
N VAL A 413 0.45 6.57 -2.23
CA VAL A 413 0.86 5.79 -3.40
C VAL A 413 1.06 4.34 -3.02
N TYR A 414 0.68 3.40 -3.89
CA TYR A 414 0.77 1.97 -3.60
C TYR A 414 1.85 1.27 -4.44
N TYR A 415 2.84 0.68 -3.75
CA TYR A 415 3.92 -0.10 -4.34
C TYR A 415 3.81 -1.58 -3.89
N PRO A 416 3.07 -2.42 -4.63
CA PRO A 416 2.98 -3.86 -4.32
C PRO A 416 4.34 -4.57 -4.44
N ILE A 417 4.68 -5.40 -3.46
CA ILE A 417 5.80 -6.34 -3.53
C ILE A 417 5.26 -7.57 -4.27
N VAL A 418 5.74 -7.76 -5.49
CA VAL A 418 5.23 -8.76 -6.43
C VAL A 418 5.84 -10.13 -6.14
N PHE A 419 5.03 -11.19 -6.20
CA PHE A 419 5.54 -12.55 -6.11
C PHE A 419 6.17 -12.95 -7.44
N SER A 420 7.47 -13.20 -7.47
CA SER A 420 8.18 -13.58 -8.68
C SER A 420 8.37 -15.08 -8.76
N LEU A 421 7.87 -15.68 -9.84
CA LEU A 421 8.00 -17.10 -10.08
C LEU A 421 9.43 -17.45 -10.51
N TYR A 422 9.89 -18.61 -10.07
CA TYR A 422 11.13 -19.22 -10.53
C TYR A 422 10.98 -19.84 -11.92
N ASN A 423 12.12 -20.24 -12.50
CA ASN A 423 12.15 -20.95 -13.76
C ASN A 423 11.37 -22.27 -13.66
N PRO A 424 10.23 -22.40 -14.37
CA PRO A 424 9.40 -23.59 -14.24
C PRO A 424 10.14 -24.84 -14.75
N HIS A 425 11.01 -24.68 -15.74
CA HIS A 425 11.83 -25.78 -16.26
C HIS A 425 12.90 -26.26 -15.29
N VAL A 426 13.18 -25.51 -14.22
CA VAL A 426 14.03 -25.97 -13.11
C VAL A 426 13.17 -26.51 -11.98
N VAL A 427 12.15 -25.76 -11.55
CA VAL A 427 11.32 -26.10 -10.39
C VAL A 427 10.61 -27.45 -10.53
N TYR A 428 9.97 -27.69 -11.68
CA TYR A 428 9.14 -28.88 -11.88
C TYR A 428 9.97 -30.10 -12.29
N THR A 429 10.97 -29.92 -13.15
CA THR A 429 11.81 -31.02 -13.64
C THR A 429 12.68 -31.62 -12.53
N LEU A 430 13.17 -30.80 -11.57
CA LEU A 430 13.85 -31.28 -10.37
C LEU A 430 12.99 -32.21 -9.51
N GLN A 431 11.66 -32.09 -9.61
CA GLN A 431 10.70 -32.93 -8.91
C GLN A 431 10.22 -34.11 -9.76
N GLY A 432 10.76 -34.31 -10.96
CA GLY A 432 10.31 -35.32 -11.91
C GLY A 432 8.89 -35.05 -12.45
N ARG A 433 8.47 -33.77 -12.51
CA ARG A 433 7.16 -33.34 -12.99
C ARG A 433 7.29 -32.54 -14.27
N ASP A 434 6.28 -32.65 -15.13
CA ASP A 434 6.12 -31.78 -16.29
C ASP A 434 5.79 -30.35 -15.87
N VAL A 435 6.14 -29.39 -16.71
CA VAL A 435 5.81 -27.98 -16.50
C VAL A 435 4.30 -27.79 -16.71
N PRO A 436 3.54 -27.39 -15.67
CA PRO A 436 2.11 -27.20 -15.79
C PRO A 436 1.78 -25.90 -16.56
N PRO A 437 0.53 -25.69 -17.01
CA PRO A 437 0.10 -24.43 -17.60
C PRO A 437 0.37 -23.22 -16.67
N GLU A 438 0.60 -22.04 -17.24
CA GLU A 438 0.98 -20.82 -16.49
C GLU A 438 0.02 -20.49 -15.34
N THR A 439 -1.29 -20.69 -15.51
CA THR A 439 -2.29 -20.44 -14.47
C THR A 439 -2.11 -21.32 -13.24
N ASP A 440 -1.63 -22.53 -13.43
CA ASP A 440 -1.44 -23.52 -12.37
C ASP A 440 -0.09 -23.32 -11.67
N GLN A 441 0.80 -22.53 -12.27
CA GLN A 441 2.07 -22.10 -11.68
C GLN A 441 1.90 -20.94 -10.67
N LEU A 442 0.73 -20.29 -10.61
CA LEU A 442 0.44 -19.13 -9.75
C LEU A 442 0.28 -19.50 -8.27
N VAL A 443 1.25 -20.22 -7.73
CA VAL A 443 1.28 -20.73 -6.36
C VAL A 443 2.33 -19.97 -5.56
N ILE A 444 1.92 -19.41 -4.43
CA ILE A 444 2.84 -18.76 -3.48
C ILE A 444 3.42 -19.86 -2.58
N SER A 445 4.67 -20.22 -2.83
CA SER A 445 5.43 -21.14 -1.99
C SER A 445 6.92 -20.86 -2.11
N ARG A 446 7.70 -21.30 -1.13
CA ARG A 446 9.16 -21.12 -1.13
C ARG A 446 9.82 -21.78 -2.34
N ASP A 447 9.22 -22.83 -2.90
CA ASP A 447 9.82 -23.63 -3.97
C ASP A 447 9.37 -23.16 -5.36
N THR A 448 8.38 -22.26 -5.44
CA THR A 448 7.82 -21.74 -6.69
C THR A 448 8.22 -20.30 -6.97
N GLY A 449 8.63 -19.54 -5.94
CA GLY A 449 9.06 -18.16 -6.13
C GLY A 449 9.43 -17.44 -4.84
N PHE A 450 9.51 -16.11 -4.93
CA PHE A 450 9.87 -15.24 -3.82
C PHE A 450 9.21 -13.86 -3.93
N TRP A 451 9.09 -13.16 -2.80
CA TRP A 451 8.67 -11.76 -2.78
C TRP A 451 9.79 -10.86 -3.31
N ARG A 452 9.55 -10.16 -4.43
CA ARG A 452 10.52 -9.25 -5.06
C ARG A 452 10.49 -7.88 -4.37
N ASP A 453 11.07 -7.82 -3.18
CA ASP A 453 11.17 -6.61 -2.35
C ASP A 453 12.02 -5.49 -3.00
N PHE A 454 12.99 -5.84 -3.83
CA PHE A 454 13.86 -4.91 -4.57
C PHE A 454 13.25 -4.35 -5.88
N GLY A 455 12.05 -4.76 -6.28
CA GLY A 455 11.41 -4.31 -7.53
C GLY A 455 10.35 -3.24 -7.29
N TYR A 456 10.41 -2.13 -8.04
CA TYR A 456 9.49 -0.99 -7.89
C TYR A 456 8.69 -0.67 -9.17
N GLY A 457 8.85 -1.49 -10.21
CA GLY A 457 8.25 -1.25 -11.52
C GLY A 457 6.73 -1.31 -11.58
N MET A 458 6.08 -2.06 -10.67
CA MET A 458 4.63 -2.16 -10.58
C MET A 458 4.14 -1.23 -9.48
N THR A 459 3.36 -0.21 -9.84
CA THR A 459 2.86 0.80 -8.90
C THR A 459 1.47 1.27 -9.29
N CYS A 460 0.65 1.55 -8.28
CA CYS A 460 -0.64 2.18 -8.41
C CYS A 460 -0.55 3.61 -7.83
N GLN A 461 -0.86 4.61 -8.66
CA GLN A 461 -0.65 6.01 -8.31
C GLN A 461 -1.55 6.93 -9.11
N TYR A 462 -1.93 8.06 -8.53
CA TYR A 462 -2.68 9.07 -9.26
C TYR A 462 -1.80 9.82 -10.26
N ARG A 463 -2.37 10.20 -11.40
CA ARG A 463 -1.66 10.96 -12.44
C ARG A 463 -1.17 12.30 -11.89
N SER A 464 -1.98 13.01 -11.11
CA SER A 464 -1.55 14.27 -10.47
C SER A 464 -0.32 14.08 -9.58
N ASP A 465 -0.26 12.98 -8.82
CA ASP A 465 0.86 12.65 -7.94
C ASP A 465 2.12 12.33 -8.75
N PHE A 466 1.98 11.54 -9.81
CA PHE A 466 3.08 11.20 -10.72
C PHE A 466 3.70 12.46 -11.36
N LEU A 467 2.85 13.40 -11.80
CA LEU A 467 3.30 14.68 -12.35
C LEU A 467 3.92 15.58 -11.26
N ARG A 468 3.35 15.59 -10.05
CA ARG A 468 3.86 16.38 -8.91
C ARG A 468 5.27 15.99 -8.51
N VAL A 469 5.60 14.70 -8.54
CA VAL A 469 6.97 14.21 -8.27
C VAL A 469 7.88 14.28 -9.50
N ARG A 470 7.45 14.92 -10.60
CA ARG A 470 8.18 15.06 -11.88
C ARG A 470 8.48 13.73 -12.58
N GLY A 471 7.58 12.75 -12.47
CA GLY A 471 7.59 11.51 -13.24
C GLY A 471 8.93 10.76 -13.32
N PHE A 472 9.18 10.12 -14.46
CA PHE A 472 10.44 9.41 -14.73
C PHE A 472 11.59 10.37 -15.09
N ASP A 473 12.82 9.92 -14.86
CA ASP A 473 14.02 10.59 -15.37
C ASP A 473 14.21 10.22 -16.85
N GLU A 474 14.26 11.23 -17.72
CA GLU A 474 14.35 11.05 -19.16
C GLU A 474 15.76 10.67 -19.64
N ASN A 475 16.77 10.82 -18.78
CA ASN A 475 18.14 10.42 -19.09
C ASN A 475 18.34 8.90 -19.03
N ILE A 476 17.37 8.17 -18.45
CA ILE A 476 17.42 6.71 -18.37
C ILE A 476 16.83 6.12 -19.66
N VAL A 477 17.71 5.61 -20.51
CA VAL A 477 17.35 4.94 -21.77
C VAL A 477 17.35 3.42 -21.55
N GLY A 478 16.35 2.74 -22.11
CA GLY A 478 16.23 1.27 -22.06
C GLY A 478 15.48 0.75 -20.83
N TRP A 479 16.07 -0.24 -20.14
CA TRP A 479 15.50 -0.92 -18.98
C TRP A 479 16.41 -0.81 -17.76
N GLY A 480 15.82 -0.48 -16.61
CA GLY A 480 16.44 -0.59 -15.30
C GLY A 480 16.85 0.76 -14.71
N GLY A 481 16.46 1.00 -13.46
CA GLY A 481 16.80 2.17 -12.67
C GLY A 481 15.72 3.27 -12.70
N GLU A 482 14.83 3.26 -13.69
CA GLU A 482 13.76 4.26 -13.81
C GLU A 482 12.72 4.13 -12.68
N ASP A 483 12.41 2.88 -12.31
CA ASP A 483 11.47 2.55 -11.25
C ASP A 483 12.01 2.92 -9.87
N VAL A 484 13.29 2.60 -9.61
CA VAL A 484 14.00 3.01 -8.39
C VAL A 484 14.04 4.53 -8.26
N THR A 485 14.31 5.23 -9.37
CA THR A 485 14.37 6.70 -9.37
C THR A 485 13.01 7.33 -9.08
N LEU A 486 11.94 6.82 -9.68
CA LEU A 486 10.58 7.27 -9.37
C LEU A 486 10.22 6.97 -7.90
N TYR A 487 10.52 5.76 -7.42
CA TYR A 487 10.27 5.37 -6.03
C TYR A 487 10.96 6.30 -5.03
N ARG A 488 12.25 6.61 -5.25
CA ARG A 488 13.02 7.57 -4.44
C ARG A 488 12.38 8.96 -4.40
N LYS A 489 11.79 9.42 -5.51
CA LYS A 489 11.09 10.71 -5.54
C LYS A 489 9.85 10.70 -4.64
N TYR A 490 9.11 9.58 -4.60
CA TYR A 490 7.98 9.42 -3.67
C TYR A 490 8.42 9.35 -2.22
N VAL A 491 9.46 8.56 -1.92
CA VAL A 491 10.03 8.39 -0.57
C VAL A 491 10.50 9.74 0.02
N LYS A 492 11.02 10.63 -0.83
CA LYS A 492 11.44 11.99 -0.43
C LYS A 492 10.30 13.01 -0.38
N SER A 493 9.09 12.64 -0.80
CA SER A 493 7.92 13.52 -0.81
C SER A 493 7.09 13.38 0.47
N ASN A 494 6.04 14.18 0.60
CA ASN A 494 5.08 14.09 1.71
C ASN A 494 3.93 13.09 1.44
N ILE A 495 4.04 12.30 0.37
CA ILE A 495 3.05 11.28 -0.02
C ILE A 495 3.41 9.99 0.70
N LYS A 496 2.47 9.42 1.47
CA LYS A 496 2.68 8.15 2.18
C LYS A 496 2.86 7.02 1.17
N VAL A 497 3.96 6.31 1.26
CA VAL A 497 4.28 5.17 0.40
C VAL A 497 3.79 3.89 1.06
N ILE A 498 2.69 3.32 0.54
CA ILE A 498 2.20 2.00 0.97
C ILE A 498 2.94 0.93 0.18
N ARG A 499 4.04 0.43 0.73
CA ARG A 499 4.80 -0.72 0.20
C ARG A 499 4.34 -2.00 0.90
N ALA A 500 3.82 -2.99 0.20
CA ALA A 500 3.34 -4.23 0.86
C ALA A 500 3.42 -5.49 -0.01
N THR A 501 3.65 -6.67 0.58
CA THR A 501 3.45 -7.96 -0.11
C THR A 501 2.02 -8.11 -0.60
N ASP A 502 1.83 -8.45 -1.86
CA ASP A 502 0.50 -8.58 -2.43
C ASP A 502 0.30 -9.97 -3.05
N PRO A 503 -0.51 -10.85 -2.45
CA PRO A 503 -0.75 -12.20 -2.97
C PRO A 503 -1.61 -12.23 -4.23
N GLY A 504 -2.07 -11.07 -4.70
CA GLY A 504 -2.87 -10.93 -5.91
C GLY A 504 -2.09 -10.59 -7.16
N ILE A 505 -0.76 -10.49 -7.12
CA ILE A 505 0.09 -10.08 -8.26
C ILE A 505 1.35 -10.95 -8.37
N PHE A 506 1.59 -11.46 -9.58
CA PHE A 506 2.69 -12.36 -9.91
C PHE A 506 3.49 -11.80 -11.08
N HIS A 507 4.80 -12.00 -11.04
CA HIS A 507 5.68 -11.83 -12.19
C HIS A 507 6.02 -13.21 -12.72
N ILE A 508 5.60 -13.50 -13.95
CA ILE A 508 5.87 -14.76 -14.62
C ILE A 508 7.35 -14.84 -14.96
N TRP A 509 7.95 -16.01 -14.79
CA TRP A 509 9.33 -16.21 -15.17
C TRP A 509 9.46 -16.08 -16.69
N HIS A 510 10.47 -15.34 -17.13
CA HIS A 510 10.89 -15.29 -18.52
C HIS A 510 12.42 -15.19 -18.56
N PRO A 511 13.07 -15.68 -19.64
CA PRO A 511 14.50 -15.53 -19.81
C PRO A 511 14.88 -14.04 -19.87
N LYS A 512 16.02 -13.71 -19.26
CA LYS A 512 16.56 -12.35 -19.23
C LYS A 512 17.89 -12.27 -19.98
N VAL A 513 17.97 -11.36 -20.94
CA VAL A 513 19.19 -11.07 -21.69
C VAL A 513 19.83 -9.80 -21.09
N CYS A 514 21.01 -9.96 -20.51
CA CYS A 514 21.72 -8.86 -19.83
C CYS A 514 22.82 -8.21 -20.69
N SER A 515 22.97 -8.59 -21.97
CA SER A 515 23.92 -7.95 -22.88
C SER A 515 23.48 -6.55 -23.32
N GLY A 516 22.25 -6.13 -22.98
CA GLY A 516 21.61 -4.92 -23.50
C GLY A 516 20.76 -5.20 -24.75
N GLY A 517 19.92 -4.22 -25.12
CA GLY A 517 19.14 -4.27 -26.36
C GLY A 517 19.98 -3.93 -27.60
N PRO A 518 19.45 -4.11 -28.83
CA PRO A 518 20.14 -3.68 -30.04
C PRO A 518 20.49 -2.18 -29.95
N GLY A 519 21.79 -1.86 -30.01
CA GLY A 519 22.28 -0.48 -29.91
C GLY A 519 22.28 0.13 -28.50
N GLN A 520 22.00 -0.64 -27.44
CA GLN A 520 22.02 -0.17 -26.05
C GLN A 520 22.99 -1.00 -25.21
N ARG A 521 24.02 -0.36 -24.63
CA ARG A 521 24.91 -0.98 -23.65
C ARG A 521 24.42 -0.63 -22.25
N LEU A 522 24.10 -1.64 -21.44
CA LEU A 522 23.76 -1.43 -20.04
C LEU A 522 24.95 -0.81 -19.29
N SER A 523 24.67 0.12 -18.38
CA SER A 523 25.67 0.56 -17.42
C SER A 523 26.13 -0.60 -16.54
N THR A 524 27.29 -0.47 -15.88
CA THR A 524 27.80 -1.51 -14.96
C THR A 524 26.77 -1.88 -13.89
N ASP A 525 26.05 -0.90 -13.36
CA ASP A 525 25.04 -1.13 -12.33
C ASP A 525 23.77 -1.77 -12.88
N GLN A 526 23.31 -1.36 -14.07
CA GLN A 526 22.20 -2.01 -14.76
C GLN A 526 22.52 -3.46 -15.11
N TYR A 527 23.74 -3.75 -15.58
CA TYR A 527 24.20 -5.11 -15.85
C TYR A 527 24.19 -5.98 -14.58
N ARG A 528 24.78 -5.46 -13.49
CA ARG A 528 24.79 -6.16 -12.18
C ARG A 528 23.37 -6.42 -11.67
N ALA A 529 22.48 -5.43 -11.75
CA ALA A 529 21.09 -5.58 -11.37
C ALA A 529 20.38 -6.63 -12.23
N CYS A 530 20.61 -6.63 -13.55
CA CYS A 530 20.05 -7.61 -14.47
C CYS A 530 20.50 -9.04 -14.13
N ILE A 531 21.81 -9.26 -13.98
CA ILE A 531 22.36 -10.60 -13.69
C ILE A 531 21.92 -11.10 -12.32
N ARG A 532 21.92 -10.25 -11.28
CA ARG A 532 21.39 -10.63 -9.96
C ARG A 532 19.92 -11.01 -10.04
N SER A 533 19.11 -10.21 -10.74
CA SER A 533 17.70 -10.51 -10.94
C SER A 533 17.54 -11.84 -11.67
N ARG A 534 18.29 -12.09 -12.75
CA ARG A 534 18.26 -13.35 -13.48
C ARG A 534 18.57 -14.54 -12.56
N ALA A 535 19.69 -14.51 -11.85
CA ALA A 535 20.10 -15.58 -10.93
C ALA A 535 19.05 -15.87 -9.86
N LEU A 536 18.46 -14.83 -9.26
CA LEU A 536 17.41 -14.98 -8.25
C LEU A 536 16.12 -15.61 -8.80
N ASN A 537 15.84 -15.52 -10.09
CA ASN A 537 14.63 -16.10 -10.69
C ASN A 537 14.84 -17.53 -11.19
N GLU A 538 16.02 -18.14 -11.07
CA GLU A 538 16.21 -19.51 -11.57
C GLU A 538 15.56 -20.55 -10.67
N ALA A 539 15.86 -20.55 -9.37
CA ALA A 539 15.24 -21.46 -8.42
C ALA A 539 15.46 -21.01 -6.97
N SER A 540 14.80 -21.68 -6.03
CA SER A 540 15.10 -21.51 -4.61
C SER A 540 16.53 -21.94 -4.28
N HIS A 541 17.07 -21.42 -3.18
CA HIS A 541 18.41 -21.76 -2.73
C HIS A 541 18.62 -23.29 -2.56
N ALA A 542 17.60 -24.00 -2.06
CA ALA A 542 17.64 -25.45 -1.91
C ALA A 542 17.65 -26.17 -3.27
N GLN A 543 16.82 -25.73 -4.22
CA GLN A 543 16.80 -26.29 -5.59
C GLN A 543 18.12 -26.08 -6.33
N LEU A 544 18.73 -24.90 -6.19
CA LEU A 544 20.07 -24.65 -6.72
C LEU A 544 21.12 -25.56 -6.07
N GLY A 545 21.02 -25.81 -4.76
CA GLY A 545 21.86 -26.81 -4.08
C GLY A 545 21.69 -28.21 -4.66
N PHE A 546 20.45 -28.67 -4.90
CA PHE A 546 20.20 -29.97 -5.53
C PHE A 546 20.78 -30.07 -6.95
N LEU A 547 20.79 -28.97 -7.71
CA LEU A 547 21.46 -28.94 -9.01
C LEU A 547 22.98 -29.01 -8.88
N ALA A 548 23.57 -28.26 -7.93
CA ALA A 548 25.01 -28.20 -7.73
C ALA A 548 25.59 -29.55 -7.26
N PHE A 549 24.88 -30.26 -6.37
CA PHE A 549 25.32 -31.54 -5.81
C PHE A 549 24.64 -32.75 -6.48
N ARG A 550 24.16 -32.60 -7.72
CA ARG A 550 23.39 -33.62 -8.42
C ARG A 550 24.12 -34.96 -8.53
N GLU A 551 25.41 -34.92 -8.84
CA GLU A 551 26.26 -36.12 -8.99
C GLU A 551 26.46 -36.84 -7.65
N ASP A 552 26.73 -36.08 -6.58
CA ASP A 552 26.87 -36.62 -5.23
C ASP A 552 25.58 -37.32 -4.77
N ILE A 553 24.44 -36.68 -4.99
CA ILE A 553 23.12 -37.24 -4.66
C ILE A 553 22.85 -38.52 -5.46
N ALA A 554 23.17 -38.52 -6.77
CA ALA A 554 22.99 -39.69 -7.62
C ALA A 554 23.88 -40.87 -7.18
N SER A 555 25.15 -40.60 -6.85
CA SER A 555 26.11 -41.62 -6.40
C SER A 555 25.67 -42.30 -5.09
N GLN A 556 25.13 -41.54 -4.13
CA GLN A 556 24.60 -42.09 -2.88
C GLN A 556 23.31 -42.89 -3.09
N ALA A 557 22.42 -42.44 -3.98
CA ALA A 557 21.19 -43.17 -4.31
C ALA A 557 21.49 -44.55 -4.94
N MET A 558 22.58 -44.65 -5.73
CA MET A 558 23.05 -45.94 -6.26
C MET A 558 23.65 -46.84 -5.17
N ASN A 559 24.41 -46.28 -4.23
CA ASN A 559 24.98 -47.02 -3.10
C ASN A 559 23.90 -47.60 -2.16
N PHE A 560 22.80 -46.88 -1.94
CA PHE A 560 21.66 -47.39 -1.18
C PHE A 560 20.98 -48.58 -1.87
N LYS A 561 20.79 -48.53 -3.20
CA LYS A 561 20.23 -49.65 -3.98
C LYS A 561 21.17 -50.86 -4.07
N GLY A 562 22.50 -50.63 -4.02
CA GLY A 562 23.50 -51.71 -3.96
C GLY A 562 23.56 -52.42 -2.60
N SER A 563 23.23 -51.73 -1.49
CA SER A 563 23.24 -52.31 -0.14
C SER A 563 22.02 -53.19 0.16
N THR A 564 20.86 -52.90 -0.42
CA THR A 564 19.64 -53.71 -0.25
C THR A 564 19.66 -55.01 -1.07
N ALA A 565 20.55 -55.12 -2.07
CA ALA A 565 20.79 -56.36 -2.81
C ALA A 565 21.74 -57.35 -2.10
N LYS A 566 22.47 -56.91 -1.06
CA LYS A 566 23.45 -57.74 -0.34
C LYS A 566 23.00 -58.12 1.08
N LYS A 567 21.78 -58.62 1.28
CA LYS A 567 21.42 -59.41 2.48
C LYS A 567 20.26 -60.36 2.21
N LYS A 568 20.59 -61.59 1.81
CA LYS A 568 19.84 -62.83 2.11
C LYS A 568 20.69 -64.05 1.72
N LYS A 569 21.59 -64.50 2.62
CA LYS A 569 21.96 -65.92 2.68
C LYS A 569 20.80 -66.65 3.37
N PRO A 570 20.29 -67.76 2.83
CA PRO A 570 19.23 -68.51 3.50
C PRO A 570 19.80 -69.24 4.73
N PRO A 571 19.09 -69.29 5.87
CA PRO A 571 19.48 -70.14 6.99
C PRO A 571 19.15 -71.62 6.67
N PRO A 572 19.83 -72.59 7.31
CA PRO A 572 19.60 -73.99 7.03
C PRO A 572 18.23 -74.42 7.56
N LYS A 573 17.57 -75.30 6.79
CA LYS A 573 16.27 -75.90 7.11
C LYS A 573 16.33 -76.58 8.49
N LYS A 574 15.46 -76.14 9.42
CA LYS A 574 14.99 -76.97 10.52
C LYS A 574 13.48 -77.14 10.44
N GLU A 575 13.11 -78.39 10.61
CA GLU A 575 11.84 -79.02 10.30
C GLU A 575 10.85 -78.88 11.48
N LYS A 576 9.57 -78.70 11.16
CA LYS A 576 8.35 -78.98 11.96
C LYS A 576 8.21 -78.34 13.36
N ARG A 577 7.16 -77.51 13.52
CA ARG A 577 5.87 -77.99 14.09
C ARG A 577 4.76 -76.96 13.92
N ALA A 578 3.66 -77.42 13.31
CA ALA A 578 2.38 -76.74 13.24
C ALA A 578 1.74 -76.60 14.63
N LYS A 579 1.16 -75.43 14.91
CA LYS A 579 -0.08 -75.18 15.70
C LYS A 579 -0.19 -73.71 16.09
N GLN A 580 -0.59 -72.82 15.17
CA GLN A 580 -1.33 -71.59 15.52
C GLN A 580 -1.89 -70.85 14.29
N LEU A 581 -2.60 -71.55 13.40
CA LEU A 581 -3.22 -70.93 12.22
C LEU A 581 -4.72 -71.22 12.10
N ALA A 582 -5.39 -71.42 13.23
CA ALA A 582 -6.84 -71.65 13.31
C ALA A 582 -7.58 -70.67 14.23
N LYS A 583 -6.93 -69.61 14.76
CA LYS A 583 -7.56 -68.69 15.73
C LYS A 583 -7.60 -67.21 15.33
N THR A 584 -7.16 -66.86 14.12
CA THR A 584 -7.10 -65.45 13.68
C THR A 584 -8.04 -65.14 12.49
N GLN A 585 -8.64 -66.16 11.86
CA GLN A 585 -9.62 -65.96 10.78
C GLN A 585 -11.08 -65.88 11.26
N ALA A 586 -11.36 -66.16 12.54
CA ALA A 586 -12.68 -65.96 13.14
C ALA A 586 -12.92 -64.48 13.56
N ASN A 587 -11.89 -63.78 14.03
CA ASN A 587 -12.03 -62.41 14.55
C ASN A 587 -12.08 -61.30 13.47
N ILE A 588 -11.86 -61.64 12.20
CA ILE A 588 -11.94 -60.68 11.08
C ILE A 588 -13.35 -60.66 10.44
N ARG A 589 -14.17 -61.71 10.68
CA ARG A 589 -15.54 -61.77 10.16
C ARG A 589 -16.57 -61.06 11.06
N GLU A 590 -16.36 -61.00 12.37
CA GLU A 590 -17.27 -60.27 13.28
C GLU A 590 -17.05 -58.74 13.28
N ALA A 591 -15.81 -58.26 13.13
CA ALA A 591 -15.53 -56.82 13.04
C ALA A 591 -16.06 -56.16 11.74
N LYS A 592 -16.34 -56.94 10.69
CA LYS A 592 -16.84 -56.45 9.40
C LYS A 592 -18.37 -56.33 9.35
N VAL A 593 -19.08 -56.92 10.32
CA VAL A 593 -20.56 -56.85 10.42
C VAL A 593 -21.00 -55.67 11.29
N MET A 594 -20.25 -55.29 12.33
CA MET A 594 -20.55 -54.10 13.15
C MET A 594 -20.28 -52.75 12.45
N ALA A 595 -19.39 -52.69 11.46
CA ALA A 595 -19.09 -51.46 10.74
C ALA A 595 -20.12 -51.08 9.64
N ARG A 596 -21.08 -51.99 9.33
CA ARG A 596 -22.14 -51.75 8.34
C ARG A 596 -23.44 -51.21 8.92
N THR A 597 -23.63 -51.28 10.25
CA THR A 597 -24.87 -50.83 10.91
C THR A 597 -24.79 -49.41 11.48
N LEU A 598 -23.64 -48.75 11.40
CA LEU A 598 -23.40 -47.39 11.91
C LEU A 598 -23.35 -46.31 10.82
N LYS A 599 -23.78 -46.63 9.60
CA LYS A 599 -23.75 -45.69 8.45
C LYS A 599 -25.13 -45.24 7.94
N ASP A 600 -26.20 -45.60 8.66
CA ASP A 600 -27.59 -45.22 8.31
C ASP A 600 -28.27 -44.30 9.34
N GLN A 601 -27.53 -43.70 10.28
CA GLN A 601 -28.04 -42.61 11.12
C GLN A 601 -26.95 -41.58 11.44
N THR A 602 -26.79 -40.60 10.54
CA THR A 602 -26.48 -39.17 10.80
C THR A 602 -26.51 -38.42 9.48
#